data_AF-A0A7V7UUV3-F1
#
_entry.id   AF-A0A7V7UUV3-F1
#
_cell.length_a   1.000
_cell.length_b   1.000
_cell.length_c   1.000
_cell.angle_alpha   90.00
_cell.angle_beta   90.00
_cell.angle_gamma   90.00
#
_symmetry.space_group_name_H-M   'P 1'
#
loop_
_entity.id
_entity.type
_entity.pdbx_description
1 polymer ?
#
loop_
_entity_poly.entity_id
_entity_poly.type
_entity_poly.pdbx_seq_one_letter_code
_entity_poly.pdbx_strand_id
1 'polypeptide(L)'
;MMGSRRTFLVMGILFTLMGGFVGYAGIMADSAPVSMTYIVLAMAYMSYCLSYLFPQFKENDERVKLIKQKGMFASFIAFMLYLILFQIGIQLGWVNLSALQLLHILSTLMICTVFSSFVIYSKKL
;
A
#
# COMPACT_ATOMS: atom_id res chain seq x y z
N MET A 1 16.16 -14.74 18.19
CA MET A 1 15.07 -13.95 17.55
C MET A 1 15.16 -14.01 16.00
N MET A 2 14.90 -15.18 15.41
CA MET A 2 14.84 -15.42 13.95
C MET A 2 13.42 -15.19 13.35
N GLY A 3 12.45 -14.77 14.16
CA GLY A 3 11.03 -14.81 13.80
C GLY A 3 10.56 -13.71 12.86
N SER A 4 11.08 -12.50 12.95
CA SER A 4 10.30 -11.35 12.49
C SER A 4 10.22 -11.16 10.96
N ARG A 5 11.22 -11.56 10.17
CA ARG A 5 11.12 -11.54 8.68
C ARG A 5 10.11 -12.57 8.15
N ARG A 6 10.11 -13.78 8.73
CA ARG A 6 9.21 -14.85 8.32
C ARG A 6 7.76 -14.53 8.69
N THR A 7 7.52 -13.88 9.83
CA THR A 7 6.17 -13.46 10.24
C THR A 7 5.53 -12.46 9.27
N PHE A 8 6.28 -11.46 8.78
CA PHE A 8 5.77 -10.52 7.78
C PHE A 8 5.48 -11.19 6.43
N LEU A 9 6.30 -12.18 6.04
CA LEU A 9 6.09 -12.94 4.80
C LEU A 9 4.83 -13.81 4.89
N VAL A 10 4.64 -14.52 6.02
CA VAL A 10 3.44 -15.34 6.27
C VAL A 10 2.17 -14.48 6.31
N MET A 11 2.22 -13.32 6.97
CA MET A 11 1.13 -12.33 6.97
C MET A 11 0.80 -11.87 5.54
N GLY A 12 1.80 -11.59 4.71
CA GLY A 12 1.56 -11.17 3.33
C GLY A 12 0.93 -12.23 2.45
N ILE A 13 1.35 -13.49 2.59
CA ILE A 13 0.72 -14.62 1.90
C ILE A 13 -0.74 -14.74 2.32
N LEU A 14 -1.05 -14.61 3.63
CA LEU A 14 -2.41 -14.64 4.14
C LEU A 14 -3.28 -13.52 3.56
N PHE A 15 -2.80 -12.27 3.57
CA PHE A 15 -3.54 -11.15 3.00
C PHE A 15 -3.71 -11.27 1.47
N THR A 16 -2.74 -11.84 0.77
CA THR A 16 -2.85 -12.12 -0.68
C THR A 16 -3.92 -13.17 -0.95
N LEU A 17 -3.95 -14.25 -0.16
CA LEU A 17 -4.97 -15.29 -0.26
C LEU A 17 -6.36 -14.75 0.08
N MET A 18 -6.51 -13.94 1.12
CA MET A 18 -7.78 -13.26 1.43
C MET A 18 -8.21 -12.32 0.31
N GLY A 19 -7.31 -11.46 -0.18
CA GLY A 19 -7.62 -10.53 -1.27
C GLY A 19 -8.00 -11.24 -2.56
N GLY A 20 -7.28 -12.31 -2.92
CA GLY A 20 -7.56 -13.16 -4.06
C GLY A 20 -8.89 -13.90 -3.93
N PHE A 21 -9.18 -14.46 -2.75
CA PHE A 21 -10.45 -15.15 -2.50
C PHE A 21 -11.64 -14.22 -2.59
N VAL A 22 -11.58 -13.04 -1.95
CA VAL A 22 -12.67 -12.05 -2.00
C VAL A 22 -12.81 -11.46 -3.40
N GLY A 23 -11.72 -11.25 -4.13
CA GLY A 23 -11.75 -10.83 -5.53
C GLY A 23 -12.41 -11.86 -6.44
N TYR A 24 -12.06 -13.13 -6.29
CA TYR A 24 -12.66 -14.24 -7.03
C TYR A 24 -14.15 -14.43 -6.71
N ALA A 25 -14.51 -14.33 -5.43
CA ALA A 25 -15.90 -14.38 -4.98
C ALA A 25 -16.74 -13.21 -5.55
N GLY A 26 -16.13 -12.01 -5.69
CA GLY A 26 -16.78 -10.87 -6.33
C GLY A 26 -17.10 -11.12 -7.81
N ILE A 27 -16.16 -11.71 -8.56
CA ILE A 27 -16.35 -12.06 -9.98
C ILE A 27 -17.44 -13.13 -10.13
N MET A 28 -17.48 -14.13 -9.26
CA MET A 28 -18.53 -15.16 -9.28
C MET A 28 -19.92 -14.64 -8.89
N ALA A 29 -19.99 -13.53 -8.13
CA ALA A 29 -21.25 -12.91 -7.74
C ALA A 29 -21.78 -11.89 -8.77
N ASP A 30 -21.16 -11.79 -9.95
CA ASP A 30 -21.45 -10.83 -11.04
C ASP A 30 -21.60 -9.37 -10.55
N SER A 31 -20.94 -9.08 -9.44
CA SER A 31 -21.00 -7.81 -8.72
C SER A 31 -19.61 -7.18 -8.74
N ALA A 32 -19.55 -5.85 -8.87
CA ALA A 32 -18.27 -5.14 -8.79
C ALA A 32 -17.52 -5.55 -7.51
N PRO A 33 -16.23 -5.91 -7.58
CA PRO A 33 -15.46 -6.33 -6.42
C PRO A 33 -15.61 -5.32 -5.28
N VAL A 34 -15.90 -5.80 -4.08
CA VAL A 34 -16.07 -4.96 -2.89
C VAL A 34 -14.86 -4.05 -2.78
N SER A 35 -15.06 -2.73 -2.63
CA SER A 35 -13.99 -1.72 -2.59
C SER A 35 -12.92 -1.99 -1.52
N MET A 36 -13.24 -2.80 -0.51
CA MET A 36 -12.31 -3.28 0.51
C MET A 36 -11.22 -4.23 -0.04
N THR A 37 -11.47 -4.94 -1.14
CA THR A 37 -10.48 -5.84 -1.77
C THR A 37 -9.21 -5.11 -2.18
N TYR A 38 -9.33 -3.87 -2.67
CA TYR A 38 -8.19 -3.05 -3.04
C TYR A 38 -7.28 -2.76 -1.84
N ILE A 39 -7.86 -2.45 -0.67
CA ILE A 39 -7.09 -2.20 0.56
C ILE A 39 -6.40 -3.49 1.02
N VAL A 40 -7.09 -4.63 0.98
CA VAL A 40 -6.52 -5.92 1.40
C VAL A 40 -5.33 -6.30 0.52
N LEU A 41 -5.39 -6.06 -0.79
CA LEU A 41 -4.26 -6.25 -1.71
C LEU A 41 -3.13 -5.25 -1.42
N ALA A 42 -3.44 -3.99 -1.10
CA ALA A 42 -2.45 -2.99 -0.69
C ALA A 42 -1.70 -3.43 0.58
N MET A 43 -2.42 -3.96 1.57
CA MET A 43 -1.84 -4.48 2.81
C MET A 43 -0.96 -5.71 2.55
N ALA A 44 -1.36 -6.59 1.63
CA ALA A 44 -0.51 -7.69 1.18
C ALA A 44 0.81 -7.15 0.58
N TYR A 45 0.73 -6.19 -0.34
CA TYR A 45 1.92 -5.55 -0.92
C TYR A 45 2.81 -4.89 0.14
N MET A 46 2.21 -4.13 1.07
CA MET A 46 2.90 -3.54 2.22
C MET A 46 3.69 -4.58 3.03
N SER A 47 3.07 -5.72 3.34
CA SER A 47 3.70 -6.75 4.16
C SER A 47 4.88 -7.45 3.46
N TYR A 48 4.82 -7.60 2.13
CA TYR A 48 5.98 -8.04 1.34
C TYR A 48 7.11 -7.01 1.36
N CYS A 49 6.79 -5.73 1.19
CA CYS A 49 7.78 -4.65 1.31
C CYS A 49 8.42 -4.63 2.70
N LEU A 50 7.63 -4.74 3.78
CA LEU A 50 8.15 -4.82 5.14
C LEU A 50 9.05 -6.03 5.35
N SER A 51 8.68 -7.20 4.82
CA SER A 51 9.50 -8.42 4.91
C SER A 51 10.86 -8.24 4.23
N TYR A 52 10.90 -7.53 3.10
CA TYR A 52 12.15 -7.20 2.41
C TYR A 52 13.00 -6.19 3.18
N LEU A 53 12.36 -5.19 3.79
CA LEU A 53 13.01 -4.12 4.56
C LEU A 53 13.45 -4.57 5.96
N PHE A 54 12.87 -5.66 6.47
CA PHE A 54 13.08 -6.17 7.82
C PHE A 54 14.56 -6.38 8.22
N PRO A 55 15.42 -7.04 7.40
CA PRO A 55 16.83 -7.19 7.74
C PRO A 55 17.55 -5.83 7.88
N GLN A 56 17.22 -4.84 7.05
CA GLN A 56 17.83 -3.50 7.11
C GLN A 56 17.38 -2.71 8.36
N PHE A 57 16.17 -2.94 8.88
CA PHE A 57 15.71 -2.31 10.12
C PHE A 57 16.35 -2.88 11.38
N LYS A 58 16.83 -4.13 11.33
CA LYS A 58 17.38 -4.82 12.50
C LYS A 58 18.74 -4.25 12.94
N GLU A 59 19.51 -3.72 12.00
CA GLU A 59 20.83 -3.12 12.28
C GLU A 59 20.75 -1.69 12.81
N ASN A 60 19.58 -1.03 12.76
CA ASN A 60 19.31 0.25 13.42
C ASN A 60 20.34 1.37 13.16
N ASP A 61 21.02 1.33 12.02
CA ASP A 61 21.98 2.36 11.60
C ASP A 61 21.29 3.68 11.20
N GLU A 62 22.01 4.80 11.28
CA GLU A 62 21.55 6.13 10.83
C GLU A 62 20.92 6.11 9.42
N ARG A 63 21.38 5.20 8.56
CA ARG A 63 20.85 4.99 7.21
C ARG A 63 19.36 4.67 7.19
N VAL A 64 18.88 3.91 8.18
CA VAL A 64 17.48 3.51 8.31
C VAL A 64 16.58 4.71 8.64
N LYS A 65 17.07 5.64 9.48
CA LYS A 65 16.36 6.90 9.77
C LYS A 65 16.28 7.77 8.52
N LEU A 66 17.36 7.86 7.75
CA LEU A 66 17.40 8.62 6.50
C LEU A 66 16.47 8.04 5.42
N ILE A 67 16.40 6.71 5.28
CA ILE A 67 15.46 6.03 4.36
C ILE A 67 14.02 6.31 4.76
N LYS A 68 13.69 6.21 6.07
CA LYS A 68 12.36 6.53 6.57
C LYS A 68 11.98 7.99 6.32
N GLN A 69 12.88 8.92 6.60
CA GLN A 69 12.62 10.35 6.44
C GLN A 69 12.45 10.73 4.96
N LYS A 70 13.35 10.29 4.07
CA LYS A 70 13.25 10.56 2.63
C LYS A 70 12.04 9.86 1.99
N GLY A 71 11.79 8.61 2.38
CA GLY A 71 10.62 7.86 1.90
C GLY A 71 9.31 8.52 2.32
N MET A 72 9.20 9.00 3.55
CA MET A 72 8.03 9.72 4.04
C MET A 72 7.82 11.06 3.29
N PHE A 73 8.91 11.78 3.00
CA PHE A 73 8.86 13.04 2.26
C PHE A 73 8.39 12.86 0.81
N ALA A 74 8.92 11.85 0.11
CA ALA A 74 8.48 11.52 -1.25
C ALA A 74 7.01 11.07 -1.27
N SER A 75 6.60 10.29 -0.28
CA SER A 75 5.22 9.85 -0.13
C SER A 75 4.27 11.01 0.15
N PHE A 76 4.70 11.99 0.93
CA PHE A 76 3.93 13.20 1.23
C PHE A 76 3.68 14.03 -0.03
N ILE A 77 4.69 14.19 -0.89
CA ILE A 77 4.54 14.87 -2.19
C ILE A 77 3.57 14.12 -3.09
N ALA A 78 3.70 12.79 -3.18
CA ALA A 78 2.79 11.98 -3.97
C ALA A 78 1.34 12.03 -3.43
N PHE A 79 1.17 12.07 -2.11
CA PHE A 79 -0.14 12.23 -1.47
C PHE A 79 -0.78 13.57 -1.83
N MET A 80 -0.02 14.66 -1.79
CA MET A 80 -0.52 15.97 -2.23
C MET A 80 -0.97 15.94 -3.69
N LEU A 81 -0.19 15.31 -4.58
CA LEU A 81 -0.57 15.17 -5.99
C LEU A 81 -1.87 14.37 -6.15
N TYR A 82 -2.04 13.24 -5.45
CA TYR A 82 -3.27 12.45 -5.52
C TYR A 82 -4.48 13.23 -5.03
N LEU A 83 -4.34 13.99 -3.94
CA LEU A 83 -5.43 14.83 -3.42
C LEU A 83 -5.86 15.88 -4.46
N ILE A 84 -4.91 16.55 -5.11
CA ILE A 84 -5.20 17.56 -6.14
C ILE A 84 -5.91 16.91 -7.34
N LEU A 85 -5.41 15.75 -7.81
CA LEU A 85 -6.01 15.03 -8.93
C LEU A 85 -7.44 14.54 -8.62
N PHE A 86 -7.67 14.01 -7.42
CA PHE A 86 -9.00 13.58 -6.99
C PHE A 86 -9.96 14.76 -6.85
N GLN A 87 -9.50 15.90 -6.31
CA GLN A 87 -10.35 17.10 -6.21
C GLN A 87 -10.79 17.59 -7.60
N ILE A 88 -9.85 17.68 -8.54
CA ILE A 88 -10.15 18.08 -9.91
C ILE A 88 -11.12 17.09 -10.57
N GLY A 89 -10.91 15.78 -10.38
CA GLY A 89 -11.76 14.74 -10.95
C GLY A 89 -13.20 14.74 -10.41
N ILE A 90 -13.38 15.02 -9.11
CA ILE A 90 -14.71 15.18 -8.51
C ILE A 90 -15.38 16.47 -9.01
N GLN A 91 -14.64 17.58 -9.07
CA GLN A 91 -15.17 18.87 -9.49
C GLN A 91 -15.60 18.90 -10.97
N LEU A 92 -14.93 18.13 -11.84
CA LEU A 92 -15.29 17.95 -13.26
C LEU A 92 -16.47 16.97 -13.48
N GLY A 93 -16.96 16.31 -12.43
CA GLY A 93 -18.07 15.36 -12.52
C GLY A 93 -17.73 14.07 -13.28
N TRP A 94 -16.45 13.80 -13.57
CA TRP A 94 -15.99 12.59 -14.27
C TRP A 94 -16.09 11.33 -13.42
N VAL A 95 -16.20 11.50 -12.10
CA VAL A 95 -16.13 10.40 -11.13
C VAL A 95 -17.37 10.42 -10.25
N ASN A 96 -18.37 9.61 -10.61
CA ASN A 96 -19.56 9.38 -9.78
C ASN A 96 -19.34 8.15 -8.87
N LEU A 97 -18.25 8.17 -8.10
CA LEU A 97 -17.91 7.12 -7.13
C LEU A 97 -18.44 7.49 -5.75
N SER A 98 -18.97 6.50 -5.03
CA SER A 98 -19.34 6.68 -3.63
C SER A 98 -18.13 7.14 -2.81
N ALA A 99 -18.35 8.05 -1.85
CA ALA A 99 -17.29 8.60 -0.99
C ALA A 99 -16.44 7.50 -0.33
N LEU A 100 -17.06 6.38 0.06
CA LEU A 100 -16.37 5.21 0.61
C LEU A 100 -15.43 4.56 -0.41
N GLN A 101 -15.87 4.40 -1.65
CA GLN A 101 -15.05 3.78 -2.70
C GLN A 101 -13.84 4.65 -3.05
N LEU A 102 -14.02 5.97 -3.05
CA LEU A 102 -12.96 6.95 -3.29
C LEU A 102 -11.91 6.93 -2.16
N LEU A 103 -12.35 6.89 -0.89
CA LEU A 103 -11.47 6.76 0.26
C LEU A 103 -10.67 5.45 0.24
N HIS A 104 -11.30 4.35 -0.18
CA HIS A 104 -10.64 3.06 -0.29
C HIS A 104 -9.55 3.06 -1.37
N ILE A 105 -9.83 3.66 -2.53
CA ILE A 105 -8.84 3.80 -3.62
C ILE A 105 -7.69 4.70 -3.17
N LEU A 106 -8.01 5.85 -2.56
CA LEU A 106 -7.00 6.79 -2.06
C LEU A 106 -6.09 6.11 -1.03
N SER A 107 -6.68 5.39 -0.08
CA SER A 107 -5.94 4.65 0.96
C SER A 107 -5.06 3.55 0.36
N THR A 108 -5.57 2.82 -0.64
CA THR A 108 -4.80 1.81 -1.40
C THR A 108 -3.60 2.44 -2.09
N LEU A 109 -3.79 3.55 -2.79
CA LEU A 109 -2.71 4.29 -3.47
C LEU A 109 -1.67 4.79 -2.47
N MET A 110 -2.10 5.37 -1.34
CA MET A 110 -1.18 5.83 -0.30
C MET A 110 -0.30 4.72 0.22
N ILE A 111 -0.89 3.57 0.57
CA ILE A 111 -0.15 2.40 1.07
C ILE A 111 0.88 1.97 0.01
N CYS A 112 0.45 1.76 -1.24
CA CYS A 112 1.37 1.35 -2.32
C CYS A 112 2.51 2.34 -2.53
N THR A 113 2.24 3.65 -2.52
CA THR A 113 3.26 4.68 -2.78
C THR A 113 4.23 4.85 -1.62
N VAL A 114 3.76 4.74 -0.38
CA VAL A 114 4.63 4.76 0.82
C VAL A 114 5.60 3.59 0.80
N PHE A 115 5.10 2.38 0.57
CA PHE A 115 5.95 1.20 0.57
C PHE A 115 6.87 1.13 -0.64
N SER A 116 6.41 1.56 -1.81
CA SER A 116 7.26 1.65 -3.00
C SER A 116 8.38 2.67 -2.81
N SER A 117 8.10 3.83 -2.21
CA SER A 117 9.12 4.84 -1.89
C SER A 117 10.18 4.27 -0.94
N PHE A 118 9.77 3.53 0.11
CA PHE A 118 10.73 2.88 1.00
C PHE A 118 11.59 1.83 0.31
N VAL A 119 11.02 1.01 -0.59
CA VAL A 119 11.78 0.01 -1.35
C VAL A 119 12.77 0.68 -2.32
N ILE A 120 12.37 1.74 -3.01
CA ILE A 120 13.25 2.47 -3.94
C ILE A 120 14.44 3.08 -3.20
N TYR A 121 14.20 3.77 -2.08
CA TYR A 121 15.30 4.36 -1.29
C TYR A 121 16.20 3.30 -0.65
N SER A 122 15.65 2.16 -0.24
CA SER A 122 16.42 1.01 0.27
C SER A 122 17.34 0.37 -0.76
N LYS A 123 16.97 0.41 -2.05
CA LYS A 123 17.85 -0.05 -3.15
C LYS A 123 18.87 0.98 -3.59
N LYS A 124 18.62 2.27 -3.33
CA LYS A 124 19.47 3.38 -3.83
C LYS A 124 20.50 3.88 -2.82
N LEU A 125 20.39 3.49 -1.54
CA LEU A 125 21.31 3.78 -0.44
C LEU A 125 22.09 2.54 -0.02
#